data_AF-A0A662IZ39-F1
#
_entry.id   AF-A0A662IZ39-F1
#
_cell.length_a   1.000
_cell.length_b   1.000
_cell.length_c   1.000
_cell.angle_alpha   90.00
_cell.angle_beta   90.00
_cell.angle_gamma   90.00
#
_symmetry.space_group_name_H-M   'P 1'
#
loop_
_entity.id
_entity.type
_entity.pdbx_description
1 polymer ?
#
loop_
_entity_poly.entity_id
_entity_poly.type
_entity_poly.pdbx_seq_one_letter_code
_entity_poly.pdbx_strand_id
1 'polypeptide(L)' 'SAKMMLEWLGEARAAKLLENAIAKTLRDKRFLTPDLGGNASTKEFTRAVKKALRNSA' A
#
# COMPACT_ATOMS: atom_id res chain seq x y z
N SER A 1 -4.96 -7.77 5.38
CA SER A 1 -5.38 -9.14 5.05
C SER A 1 -4.91 -9.60 3.67
N ALA A 2 -5.14 -8.85 2.58
CA ALA A 2 -4.81 -9.28 1.21
C ALA A 2 -3.35 -9.75 0.99
N LYS A 3 -2.36 -9.08 1.59
CA LYS A 3 -0.95 -9.52 1.54
C LYS A 3 -0.76 -10.95 2.07
N MET A 4 -1.34 -11.25 3.22
CA MET A 4 -1.24 -12.59 3.84
C MET A 4 -1.98 -13.65 3.01
N MET A 5 -3.10 -13.28 2.38
CA MET A 5 -3.81 -14.17 1.45
C MET A 5 -2.94 -14.50 0.23
N LEU A 6 -2.24 -13.52 -0.35
CA LEU A 6 -1.32 -13.76 -1.46
C LEU A 6 -0.17 -14.68 -1.04
N GLU A 7 0.40 -14.50 0.15
CA GLU A 7 1.41 -15.44 0.69
C GLU A 7 0.88 -16.86 0.82
N TRP A 8 -0.33 -17.01 1.34
CA TRP A 8 -0.98 -18.32 1.48
C TRP A 8 -1.23 -19.00 0.13
N LEU A 9 -1.58 -18.23 -0.91
CA LEU A 9 -1.76 -18.71 -2.28
C LEU A 9 -0.44 -19.05 -3.00
N GLY A 10 0.71 -18.83 -2.37
CA GLY A 10 2.04 -19.01 -3.00
C GLY A 10 2.50 -17.82 -3.85
N GLU A 11 1.75 -16.73 -3.88
CA GLU A 11 2.02 -15.51 -4.65
C GLU A 11 2.98 -14.55 -3.93
N ALA A 12 4.13 -15.07 -3.49
CA ALA A 12 5.09 -14.35 -2.63
C ALA A 12 5.62 -13.05 -3.27
N ARG A 13 5.83 -13.04 -4.59
CA ARG A 13 6.29 -11.82 -5.30
C ARG A 13 5.23 -10.73 -5.27
N ALA A 14 3.97 -11.08 -5.53
CA ALA A 14 2.86 -10.12 -5.51
C ALA A 14 2.63 -9.60 -4.09
N ALA A 15 2.67 -10.48 -3.09
CA ALA A 15 2.57 -10.10 -1.67
C ALA A 15 3.64 -9.07 -1.28
N LYS A 16 4.90 -9.30 -1.68
CA LYS A 16 6.02 -8.41 -1.38
C LYS A 16 5.93 -7.07 -2.10
N LEU A 17 5.50 -7.06 -3.37
CA LEU A 17 5.26 -5.81 -4.11
C LEU A 17 4.17 -4.97 -3.43
N LEU A 18 3.07 -5.61 -3.01
CA LEU A 18 1.98 -4.94 -2.30
C LEU A 18 2.43 -4.37 -0.95
N GLU A 19 3.15 -5.16 -0.14
CA GLU A 19 3.68 -4.73 1.15
C GLU A 19 4.60 -3.53 1.02
N ASN A 20 5.55 -3.58 0.08
CA ASN A 20 6.48 -2.49 -0.18
C ASN A 20 5.77 -1.21 -0.63
N ALA A 21 4.76 -1.32 -1.49
CA ALA A 21 4.00 -0.17 -1.97
C ALA A 21 3.18 0.49 -0.84
N ILE A 22 2.56 -0.31 0.02
CA ILE A 22 1.85 0.18 1.21
C ILE A 22 2.83 0.86 2.17
N ALA A 23 3.95 0.20 2.50
CA ALA A 23 4.96 0.74 3.41
C ALA A 23 5.56 2.06 2.89
N LYS A 24 5.84 2.16 1.59
CA LYS A 24 6.31 3.39 0.95
C LYS A 24 5.29 4.51 1.04
N THR A 25 4.00 4.21 0.86
CA THR A 25 2.91 5.19 0.93
C THR A 25 2.72 5.67 2.36
N LEU A 26 2.76 4.77 3.35
CA LEU A 26 2.63 5.12 4.78
C LEU A 26 3.78 5.99 5.31
N ARG A 27 4.99 5.86 4.75
CA ARG A 27 6.12 6.75 5.09
C ARG A 27 5.89 8.20 4.64
N ASP A 28 5.02 8.41 3.66
CA ASP A 28 4.68 9.74 3.16
C ASP A 28 3.46 10.28 3.91
N LYS A 29 3.71 11.17 4.88
CA LYS A 29 2.68 11.78 5.72
C LYS A 29 1.55 12.46 4.95
N ARG A 30 1.78 12.86 3.68
CA ARG A 30 0.77 13.48 2.82
C ARG A 30 -0.39 12.55 2.51
N PHE A 31 -0.18 11.24 2.53
CA PHE A 31 -1.19 10.24 2.17
C PHE A 31 -1.80 9.53 3.37
N LEU A 32 -1.39 9.87 4.60
CA LEU A 32 -1.99 9.27 5.80
C LEU A 32 -3.46 9.66 5.91
N THR A 33 -4.28 8.68 6.27
CA THR A 33 -5.70 8.85 6.53
C THR A 33 -5.93 9.44 7.94
N PRO A 34 -7.13 9.97 8.25
CA PRO A 34 -7.44 10.57 9.55
C PRO A 34 -7.17 9.69 10.75
N ASP A 35 -7.44 8.39 10.65
CA ASP A 35 -7.15 7.40 11.70
C ASP A 35 -5.65 7.21 11.98
N LEU A 36 -4.79 7.61 11.04
CA LEU A 36 -3.33 7.59 11.18
C LEU A 36 -2.74 9.00 11.37
N GLY A 37 -3.57 10.00 11.68
CA GLY A 37 -3.14 11.38 11.94
C GLY A 37 -2.83 12.22 10.70
N GLY A 38 -3.33 11.82 9.53
CA GLY A 38 -3.28 12.64 8.31
C GLY A 38 -4.65 13.18 7.89
N ASN A 39 -4.73 13.72 6.68
CA ASN A 39 -5.96 14.30 6.13
C ASN A 39 -6.41 13.64 4.82
N ALA A 40 -5.72 12.59 4.36
CA ALA A 40 -6.03 11.96 3.09
C ALA A 40 -7.28 11.07 3.18
N SER A 41 -8.12 11.11 2.17
CA SER A 41 -9.23 10.16 2.03
C SER A 41 -8.73 8.75 1.70
N THR A 42 -9.57 7.74 1.96
CA THR A 42 -9.32 6.35 1.55
C THR A 42 -9.00 6.24 0.05
N LYS A 43 -9.67 7.04 -0.80
CA LYS A 43 -9.43 7.06 -2.25
C LYS A 43 -8.06 7.64 -2.59
N GLU A 44 -7.61 8.66 -1.87
CA GLU A 44 -6.28 9.27 -2.08
C GLU A 44 -5.16 8.32 -1.68
N PHE A 45 -5.26 7.68 -0.50
CA PHE A 45 -4.32 6.66 -0.08
C PHE A 45 -4.25 5.51 -1.10
N THR A 46 -5.41 5.01 -1.56
CA THR A 46 -5.49 3.95 -2.57
C THR A 46 -4.79 4.34 -3.88
N ARG A 47 -5.01 5.57 -4.37
CA ARG A 47 -4.33 6.08 -5.57
C ARG A 47 -2.81 6.15 -5.38
N ALA A 48 -2.35 6.57 -4.21
CA ALA A 48 -0.93 6.63 -3.89
C ALA A 48 -0.30 5.22 -3.85
N VAL A 49 -0.96 4.24 -3.22
CA VAL A 49 -0.52 2.83 -3.23
C VAL A 49 -0.44 2.28 -4.66
N LYS A 50 -1.46 2.53 -5.50
CA LYS A 50 -1.44 2.14 -6.93
C LYS A 50 -0.26 2.76 -7.69
N LYS A 51 0.05 4.03 -7.42
CA LYS A 51 1.20 4.71 -8.02
C LYS A 51 2.53 4.10 -7.55
N ALA A 52 2.64 3.78 -6.26
CA ALA A 52 3.83 3.15 -5.70
C ALA A 52 4.07 1.74 -6.28
N LEU A 53 3.01 0.96 -6.50
CA LEU A 53 3.07 -0.35 -7.17
C LEU A 53 3.63 -0.25 -8.59
N ARG A 54 3.12 0.69 -9.41
CA ARG A 54 3.55 0.88 -10.80
C ARG A 54 5.02 1.29 -10.92
N ASN A 55 5.56 1.97 -9.92
CA ASN A 55 6.97 2.40 -9.91
C ASN A 55 7.93 1.31 -9.40
N SER A 56 7.40 0.17 -8.94
CA SER A 56 8.17 -0.95 -8.38
C SER A 56 8.10 -2.21 -9.26
N ALA A 57 7.40 -2.13 -10.39
CA ALA A 57 7.32 -3.14 -11.44
C ALA A 57 8.37 -2.85 -12.52
#